data_AF-A0A7Y5SV95-F1
#
_entry.id   AF-A0A7Y5SV95-F1
#
_cell.length_a   1.000
_cell.length_b   1.000
_cell.length_c   1.000
_cell.angle_alpha   90.00
_cell.angle_beta   90.00
_cell.angle_gamma   90.00
#
_symmetry.space_group_name_H-M   'P 1'
#
loop_
_entity.id
_entity.type
_entity.pdbx_description
1 polymer ?
#
loop_
_entity_poly.entity_id
_entity_poly.type
_entity_poly.pdbx_seq_one_letter_code
_entity_poly.pdbx_strand_id
1 'polypeptide(L)'
;MSMRIYGAVLGVVSVLMIVAGCGDKEQVARLLEERNAAVEARIAVEKALGESKAEVDALRTRHESVETTLAEHEAKIKACREEREASASRAEKAEAEVALLRTSTVLEVRDAKGVLLSKQPIKIQGATAIRHGDVIYFGKADRTKVRIKYTDGRLNDQNVSIRDEKGKLIMEGPIVNGFVHGLWTFYDEGKPMLRISYREGETTEWEVREDGGAWRPVTEEELGVLENMFRAVMSLFVEPGLAPLNEDN
;
A
#
# COMPACT_ATOMS: atom_id res chain seq x y z
N MET A 1 24.69 -62.55 -24.20
CA MET A 1 24.05 -63.16 -25.39
C MET A 1 24.99 -63.28 -26.61
N SER A 2 26.31 -63.07 -26.45
CA SER A 2 27.27 -62.94 -27.57
C SER A 2 27.90 -64.26 -28.06
N MET A 3 27.69 -65.38 -27.37
CA MET A 3 28.28 -66.67 -27.76
C MET A 3 27.52 -67.40 -28.90
N ARG A 4 26.30 -66.98 -29.26
CA ARG A 4 25.51 -67.67 -30.30
C ARG A 4 25.78 -67.22 -31.73
N ILE A 5 26.47 -66.08 -31.93
CA ILE A 5 26.74 -65.55 -33.28
C ILE A 5 28.05 -66.13 -33.86
N TYR A 6 29.05 -66.43 -33.01
CA TYR A 6 30.29 -67.09 -33.45
C TYR A 6 30.04 -68.49 -34.05
N GLY A 7 29.03 -69.23 -33.56
CA GLY A 7 28.65 -70.53 -34.11
C GLY A 7 28.02 -70.46 -35.51
N ALA A 8 27.32 -69.38 -35.85
CA ALA A 8 26.66 -69.23 -37.16
C ALA A 8 27.65 -68.79 -38.25
N VAL A 9 28.66 -67.99 -37.92
CA VAL A 9 29.67 -67.51 -38.89
C VAL A 9 30.64 -68.63 -39.29
N LEU A 10 31.04 -69.50 -38.35
CA LEU A 10 31.81 -70.71 -38.68
C LEU A 10 31.01 -71.67 -39.59
N GLY A 11 29.70 -71.79 -39.38
CA GLY A 11 28.82 -72.59 -40.23
C GLY A 11 28.75 -72.12 -41.69
N VAL A 12 28.77 -70.81 -41.95
CA VAL A 12 28.72 -70.25 -43.32
C VAL A 12 30.07 -70.34 -44.03
N VAL A 13 31.19 -70.22 -43.31
CA VAL A 13 32.55 -70.40 -43.88
C VAL A 13 32.80 -71.86 -44.26
N SER A 14 32.28 -72.83 -43.49
CA SER A 14 32.29 -74.24 -43.87
C SER A 14 31.42 -74.54 -45.10
N VAL A 15 30.30 -73.84 -45.28
CA VAL A 15 29.42 -74.01 -46.44
C VAL A 15 29.99 -73.37 -47.71
N LEU A 16 30.76 -72.27 -47.62
CA LEU A 16 31.43 -71.68 -48.79
C LEU A 16 32.67 -72.46 -49.26
N MET A 17 33.39 -73.12 -48.34
CA MET A 17 34.50 -74.04 -48.68
C MET A 17 34.04 -75.26 -49.49
N ILE A 18 32.75 -75.61 -49.44
CA ILE A 18 32.17 -76.76 -50.17
C ILE A 18 31.62 -76.35 -51.55
N VAL A 19 31.38 -75.05 -51.82
CA VAL A 19 30.77 -74.58 -53.08
C VAL A 19 31.78 -74.06 -54.12
N ALA A 20 33.05 -73.78 -53.76
CA ALA A 20 34.06 -73.31 -54.70
C ALA A 20 35.30 -74.22 -54.77
N GLY A 21 35.22 -75.28 -55.58
CA GLY A 21 36.43 -75.85 -56.18
C GLY A 21 37.10 -74.80 -57.09
N CYS A 22 38.44 -74.68 -57.00
CA CYS A 22 39.35 -73.81 -57.79
C CYS A 22 39.74 -72.43 -57.23
N GLY A 23 40.07 -72.30 -55.94
CA GLY A 23 40.78 -71.12 -55.40
C GLY A 23 42.17 -71.45 -54.84
N ASP A 24 43.19 -70.72 -55.27
CA ASP A 24 44.55 -70.79 -54.73
C ASP A 24 44.57 -70.47 -53.22
N LYS A 25 45.29 -71.25 -52.40
CA LYS A 25 45.35 -71.10 -50.93
C LYS A 25 45.73 -69.69 -50.50
N GLU A 26 46.58 -69.04 -51.28
CA GLU A 26 47.08 -67.71 -51.00
C GLU A 26 45.99 -66.62 -51.14
N GLN A 27 45.06 -66.79 -52.09
CA GLN A 27 43.92 -65.88 -52.26
C GLN A 27 42.92 -66.00 -51.10
N VAL A 28 42.67 -67.23 -50.63
CA VAL A 28 41.77 -67.47 -49.48
C VAL A 28 42.34 -66.84 -48.19
N ALA A 29 43.66 -66.92 -47.99
CA ALA A 29 44.32 -66.30 -46.85
C ALA A 29 44.19 -64.76 -46.85
N ARG A 30 44.41 -64.11 -48.01
CA ARG A 30 44.24 -62.65 -48.16
C ARG A 30 42.81 -62.19 -47.89
N LEU A 31 41.82 -62.90 -48.44
CA LEU A 31 40.40 -62.58 -48.20
C LEU A 31 40.01 -62.73 -46.73
N LEU A 32 40.58 -63.70 -46.01
CA LEU A 32 40.37 -63.86 -44.57
C LEU A 32 41.00 -62.71 -43.78
N GLU A 33 42.21 -62.27 -44.12
CA GLU A 33 42.85 -61.10 -43.51
C GLU A 33 42.06 -59.82 -43.73
N GLU A 34 41.65 -59.54 -44.96
CA GLU A 34 40.82 -58.36 -45.30
C GLU A 34 39.49 -58.39 -44.56
N ARG A 35 38.82 -59.56 -44.51
CA ARG A 35 37.56 -59.71 -43.79
C ARG A 35 37.74 -59.56 -42.27
N ASN A 36 38.84 -60.04 -41.70
CA ASN A 36 39.15 -59.85 -40.28
C ASN A 36 39.45 -58.38 -39.97
N ALA A 37 40.24 -57.69 -40.81
CA ALA A 37 40.49 -56.26 -40.68
C ALA A 37 39.20 -55.43 -40.77
N ALA A 38 38.28 -55.80 -41.68
CA ALA A 38 36.97 -55.15 -41.81
C ALA A 38 36.08 -55.38 -40.57
N VAL A 39 36.17 -56.55 -39.93
CA VAL A 39 35.45 -56.83 -38.67
C VAL A 39 36.00 -56.01 -37.52
N GLU A 40 37.32 -55.93 -37.36
CA GLU A 40 37.97 -55.10 -36.34
C GLU A 40 37.62 -53.62 -36.52
N ALA A 41 37.64 -53.11 -37.76
CA ALA A 41 37.22 -51.75 -38.07
C ALA A 41 35.75 -51.52 -37.69
N ARG A 42 34.86 -52.48 -37.96
CA ARG A 42 33.44 -52.38 -37.58
C ARG A 42 33.24 -52.37 -36.07
N ILE A 43 33.97 -53.21 -35.33
CA ILE A 43 33.95 -53.23 -33.86
C ILE A 43 34.41 -51.87 -33.31
N ALA A 44 35.48 -51.29 -33.87
CA ALA A 44 35.96 -49.97 -33.47
C ALA A 44 34.92 -48.87 -33.72
N VAL A 45 34.21 -48.90 -34.86
CA VAL A 45 33.13 -47.97 -35.17
C VAL A 45 31.94 -48.15 -34.21
N GLU A 46 31.52 -49.38 -33.93
CA GLU A 46 30.42 -49.65 -32.98
C GLU A 46 30.77 -49.17 -31.57
N LYS A 47 32.04 -49.32 -31.15
CA LYS A 47 32.54 -48.79 -29.88
C LYS A 47 32.50 -47.26 -29.85
N ALA A 48 33.05 -46.60 -30.88
CA ALA A 48 33.06 -45.14 -30.98
C ALA A 48 31.63 -44.55 -31.03
N LEU A 49 30.70 -45.24 -31.71
CA LEU A 49 29.29 -44.87 -31.74
C LEU A 49 28.64 -44.99 -30.35
N GLY A 50 28.98 -46.03 -29.60
CA GLY A 50 28.53 -46.20 -28.21
C GLY A 50 29.03 -45.09 -27.29
N GLU A 51 30.31 -44.71 -27.39
CA GLU A 51 30.92 -43.61 -26.63
C GLU A 51 30.27 -42.26 -26.99
N SER A 52 30.11 -41.98 -28.30
CA SER A 52 29.46 -40.75 -28.77
C SER A 52 27.99 -40.66 -28.30
N LYS A 53 27.26 -41.78 -28.29
CA LYS A 53 25.87 -41.81 -27.79
C LYS A 53 25.81 -41.49 -26.29
N ALA A 54 26.73 -42.04 -25.50
CA ALA A 54 26.82 -41.74 -24.07
C ALA A 54 27.11 -40.26 -23.81
N GLU A 55 27.98 -39.64 -24.63
CA GLU A 55 28.27 -38.21 -24.54
C GLU A 55 27.04 -37.34 -24.89
N VAL A 56 26.29 -37.70 -25.93
CA VAL A 56 25.05 -37.00 -26.31
C VAL A 56 24.01 -37.08 -25.18
N ASP A 57 23.83 -38.25 -24.56
CA ASP A 57 22.89 -38.42 -23.45
C ASP A 57 23.33 -37.61 -22.21
N ALA A 58 24.63 -37.53 -21.94
CA ALA A 58 25.18 -36.68 -20.87
C ALA A 58 24.96 -35.19 -21.15
N LEU A 59 25.17 -34.74 -22.39
CA LEU A 59 24.92 -33.35 -22.79
C LEU A 59 23.44 -32.98 -22.70
N ARG A 60 22.53 -33.90 -23.10
CA ARG A 60 21.08 -33.68 -22.95
C ARG A 60 20.71 -33.50 -21.47
N THR A 61 21.19 -34.37 -20.61
CA THR A 61 20.93 -34.28 -19.16
C THR A 61 21.43 -32.95 -18.58
N ARG A 62 22.62 -32.50 -19.02
CA ARG A 62 23.17 -31.20 -18.61
C ARG A 62 22.33 -30.03 -19.12
N HIS A 63 21.85 -30.11 -20.36
CA HIS A 63 20.99 -29.07 -20.94
C HIS A 63 19.68 -28.92 -20.17
N GLU A 64 19.00 -30.02 -19.86
CA GLU A 64 17.77 -30.02 -19.05
C GLU A 64 18.00 -29.41 -17.65
N SER A 65 19.14 -29.72 -17.02
CA SER A 65 19.54 -29.10 -15.75
C SER A 65 19.74 -27.60 -15.90
N VAL A 66 20.40 -27.13 -16.95
CA VAL A 66 20.63 -25.71 -17.21
C VAL A 66 19.31 -24.98 -17.44
N GLU A 67 18.40 -25.53 -18.26
CA GLU A 67 17.07 -24.93 -18.49
C GLU A 67 16.28 -24.79 -17.20
N THR A 68 16.33 -25.79 -16.32
CA THR A 68 15.69 -25.73 -15.01
C THR A 68 16.28 -24.61 -14.15
N THR A 69 17.62 -24.50 -14.08
CA THR A 69 18.27 -23.43 -13.31
C THR A 69 18.00 -22.04 -13.89
N LEU A 70 17.90 -21.92 -15.22
CA LEU A 70 17.58 -20.66 -15.88
C LEU A 70 16.16 -20.20 -15.51
N ALA A 71 15.18 -21.10 -15.61
CA ALA A 71 13.80 -20.81 -15.22
C ALA A 71 13.69 -20.38 -13.74
N GLU A 72 14.42 -21.03 -12.84
CA GLU A 72 14.49 -20.63 -11.43
C GLU A 72 15.07 -19.23 -11.24
N HIS A 73 16.15 -18.89 -11.97
CA HIS A 73 16.76 -17.57 -11.88
C HIS A 73 15.87 -16.47 -12.47
N GLU A 74 15.19 -16.73 -13.59
CA GLU A 74 14.22 -15.80 -14.17
C GLU A 74 13.06 -15.52 -13.21
N ALA A 75 12.54 -16.54 -12.54
CA ALA A 75 11.51 -16.39 -11.50
C ALA A 75 12.02 -15.53 -10.32
N LYS A 76 13.25 -15.76 -9.85
CA LYS A 76 13.87 -14.97 -8.77
C LYS A 76 14.08 -13.51 -9.17
N ILE A 77 14.52 -13.26 -10.41
CA ILE A 77 14.70 -11.89 -10.93
C ILE A 77 13.36 -11.16 -11.00
N LYS A 78 12.31 -11.83 -11.48
CA LYS A 78 10.97 -11.25 -11.54
C LYS A 78 10.46 -10.86 -10.14
N ALA A 79 10.52 -11.78 -9.18
CA ALA A 79 10.10 -11.52 -7.80
C ALA A 79 10.88 -10.35 -7.16
N CYS A 80 12.19 -10.29 -7.36
CA CYS A 80 13.03 -9.21 -6.84
C CYS A 80 12.69 -7.84 -7.45
N ARG A 81 12.30 -7.80 -8.74
CA ARG A 81 11.85 -6.55 -9.38
C ARG A 81 10.52 -6.07 -8.81
N GLU A 82 9.55 -6.97 -8.63
CA GLU A 82 8.24 -6.66 -8.03
C GLU A 82 8.40 -6.14 -6.59
N GLU A 83 9.26 -6.78 -5.78
CA GLU A 83 9.54 -6.32 -4.42
C GLU A 83 10.24 -4.95 -4.39
N ARG A 84 11.16 -4.70 -5.33
CA ARG A 84 11.84 -3.40 -5.44
C ARG A 84 10.85 -2.30 -5.83
N GLU A 85 9.94 -2.55 -6.76
CA GLU A 85 8.92 -1.59 -7.17
C GLU A 85 7.95 -1.28 -6.02
N ALA A 86 7.50 -2.31 -5.29
CA ALA A 86 6.68 -2.13 -4.10
C ALA A 86 7.43 -1.35 -2.99
N SER A 87 8.73 -1.55 -2.86
CA SER A 87 9.56 -0.82 -1.89
C SER A 87 9.80 0.63 -2.31
N ALA A 88 9.98 0.91 -3.60
CA ALA A 88 10.10 2.26 -4.14
C ALA A 88 8.80 3.06 -3.91
N SER A 89 7.64 2.46 -4.19
CA SER A 89 6.34 3.10 -3.92
C SER A 89 6.14 3.39 -2.43
N ARG A 90 6.54 2.47 -1.54
CA ARG A 90 6.54 2.71 -0.09
C ARG A 90 7.46 3.85 0.33
N ALA A 91 8.65 3.93 -0.26
CA ALA A 91 9.62 5.00 0.04
C ALA A 91 9.10 6.37 -0.41
N GLU A 92 8.53 6.47 -1.62
CA GLU A 92 7.93 7.72 -2.13
C GLU A 92 6.80 8.22 -1.21
N LYS A 93 5.93 7.31 -0.76
CA LYS A 93 4.86 7.64 0.19
C LYS A 93 5.43 8.14 1.53
N ALA A 94 6.47 7.50 2.04
CA ALA A 94 7.12 7.90 3.29
C ALA A 94 7.83 9.25 3.16
N GLU A 95 8.50 9.53 2.04
CA GLU A 95 9.13 10.82 1.78
C GLU A 95 8.11 11.95 1.68
N ALA A 96 6.96 11.71 1.04
CA ALA A 96 5.86 12.67 1.02
C ALA A 96 5.33 12.96 2.43
N GLU A 97 5.18 11.94 3.28
CA GLU A 97 4.76 12.10 4.68
C GLU A 97 5.80 12.87 5.51
N VAL A 98 7.09 12.59 5.32
CA VAL A 98 8.18 13.32 6.00
C VAL A 98 8.26 14.77 5.53
N ALA A 99 8.08 15.05 4.23
CA ALA A 99 8.02 16.42 3.72
C ALA A 99 6.83 17.20 4.31
N LEU A 100 5.70 16.51 4.53
CA LEU A 100 4.52 17.06 5.20
C LEU A 100 4.80 17.42 6.66
N LEU A 101 5.51 16.55 7.38
CA LEU A 101 5.87 16.77 8.78
C LEU A 101 6.90 17.89 8.94
N ARG A 102 7.87 18.01 8.01
CA ARG A 102 8.89 19.06 8.00
C ARG A 102 8.33 20.46 7.83
N THR A 103 7.15 20.59 7.24
CA THR A 103 6.46 21.88 7.08
C THR A 103 5.45 22.15 8.20
N SER A 104 5.23 21.17 9.09
CA SER A 104 4.31 21.32 10.22
C SER A 104 5.01 21.98 11.42
N THR A 105 4.56 23.17 11.78
CA THR A 105 4.98 23.93 12.98
C THR A 105 3.80 24.03 13.94
N VAL A 106 4.02 24.24 15.24
CA VAL A 106 2.93 24.54 16.19
C VAL A 106 2.93 26.02 16.52
N LEU A 107 1.84 26.72 16.21
CA LEU A 107 1.58 28.08 16.65
C LEU A 107 0.92 28.04 18.04
N GLU A 108 1.57 28.64 19.03
CA GLU A 108 0.98 28.86 20.36
C GLU A 108 0.46 30.30 20.47
N VAL A 109 -0.85 30.48 20.69
CA VAL A 109 -1.43 31.80 20.94
C VAL A 109 -1.58 31.99 22.44
N ARG A 110 -1.09 33.12 22.95
CA ARG A 110 -1.13 33.48 24.37
C ARG A 110 -1.79 34.85 24.57
N ASP A 111 -2.41 35.08 25.72
CA ASP A 111 -2.94 36.39 26.08
C ASP A 111 -1.82 37.37 26.51
N ALA A 112 -2.19 38.63 26.80
CA ALA A 112 -1.22 39.65 27.24
C ALA A 112 -0.51 39.34 28.56
N LYS A 113 -1.02 38.38 29.34
CA LYS A 113 -0.44 37.90 30.61
C LYS A 113 0.39 36.63 30.41
N GLY A 114 0.50 36.11 29.18
CA GLY A 114 1.24 34.91 28.82
C GLY A 114 0.46 33.60 28.97
N VAL A 115 -0.83 33.65 29.31
CA VAL A 115 -1.69 32.47 29.46
C VAL A 115 -1.95 31.87 28.09
N LEU A 116 -1.81 30.55 27.96
CA LEU A 116 -2.00 29.85 26.69
C LEU A 116 -3.49 29.80 26.33
N LEU A 117 -3.84 30.34 25.16
CA LEU A 117 -5.20 30.38 24.63
C LEU A 117 -5.44 29.28 23.59
N SER A 118 -4.44 28.96 22.77
CA SER A 118 -4.55 27.86 21.80
C SER A 118 -3.21 27.28 21.38
N LYS A 119 -3.24 26.02 20.93
CA LYS A 119 -2.18 25.35 20.19
C LYS A 119 -2.71 24.95 18.83
N GLN A 120 -2.08 25.44 17.78
CA GLN A 120 -2.53 25.24 16.41
C GLN A 120 -1.38 24.65 15.61
N PRO A 121 -1.38 23.33 15.34
CA PRO A 121 -0.48 22.81 14.33
C PRO A 121 -0.84 23.45 12.98
N ILE A 122 0.17 24.00 12.32
CA ILE A 122 0.09 24.76 11.08
C ILE A 122 1.07 24.20 10.07
N LYS A 123 0.75 24.32 8.78
CA LYS A 123 1.68 24.14 7.67
C LYS A 123 1.97 25.47 7.02
N ILE A 124 3.22 25.66 6.61
CA ILE A 124 3.58 26.79 5.76
C ILE A 124 3.42 26.39 4.30
N GLN A 125 2.52 27.05 3.57
CA GLN A 125 2.32 26.92 2.14
C GLN A 125 2.61 28.26 1.47
N GLY A 126 3.77 28.38 0.82
CA GLY A 126 4.25 29.65 0.28
C GLY A 126 4.47 30.69 1.38
N ALA A 127 3.79 31.84 1.28
CA ALA A 127 3.81 32.91 2.28
C ALA A 127 2.71 32.76 3.36
N THR A 128 1.89 31.69 3.31
CA THR A 128 0.71 31.53 4.16
C THR A 128 0.92 30.40 5.17
N ALA A 129 0.52 30.64 6.43
CA ALA A 129 0.37 29.60 7.43
C ALA A 129 -1.07 29.10 7.46
N ILE A 130 -1.29 27.81 7.24
CA ILE A 130 -2.62 27.20 7.27
C ILE A 130 -2.73 26.18 8.40
N ARG A 131 -3.88 26.06 9.04
CA ARG A 131 -4.12 25.08 10.11
C ARG A 131 -4.09 23.65 9.57
N HIS A 132 -3.42 22.74 10.27
CA HIS A 132 -3.36 21.33 9.90
C HIS A 132 -3.18 20.46 11.15
N GLY A 133 -4.05 19.48 11.36
CA GLY A 133 -4.07 18.63 12.55
C GLY A 133 -5.07 19.10 13.61
N ASP A 134 -4.87 18.68 14.85
CA ASP A 134 -5.75 19.00 15.98
C ASP A 134 -5.43 20.40 16.53
N VAL A 135 -6.30 21.36 16.26
CA VAL A 135 -6.28 22.68 16.89
C VAL A 135 -7.00 22.60 18.23
N ILE A 136 -6.33 23.05 19.29
CA ILE A 136 -6.84 22.98 20.67
C ILE A 136 -6.95 24.41 21.21
N TYR A 137 -8.14 24.75 21.70
CA TYR A 137 -8.36 25.98 22.44
C TYR A 137 -8.46 25.67 23.94
N PHE A 138 -7.84 26.52 24.75
CA PHE A 138 -7.78 26.36 26.20
C PHE A 138 -8.68 27.41 26.88
N GLY A 139 -9.32 27.00 27.97
CA GLY A 139 -9.95 27.88 28.95
C GLY A 139 -8.96 28.22 30.07
N LYS A 140 -9.47 28.76 31.19
CA LYS A 140 -8.62 29.03 32.36
C LYS A 140 -7.92 27.75 32.88
N ALA A 141 -6.70 27.94 33.38
CA ALA A 141 -5.85 26.89 33.94
C ALA A 141 -5.52 25.75 32.95
N ASP A 142 -5.28 26.09 31.67
CA ASP A 142 -4.86 25.18 30.61
C ASP A 142 -5.79 23.98 30.37
N ARG A 143 -7.08 24.11 30.74
CA ARG A 143 -8.08 23.09 30.46
C ARG A 143 -8.58 23.22 29.02
N THR A 144 -8.62 22.10 28.29
CA THR A 144 -9.15 22.08 26.93
C THR A 144 -10.61 22.52 26.90
N LYS A 145 -10.87 23.64 26.23
CA LYS A 145 -12.20 24.17 25.96
C LYS A 145 -12.84 23.46 24.78
N VAL A 146 -12.07 23.30 23.69
CA VAL A 146 -12.52 22.62 22.47
C VAL A 146 -11.31 22.11 21.68
N ARG A 147 -11.50 21.01 20.95
CA ARG A 147 -10.54 20.47 19.99
C ARG A 147 -11.22 20.38 18.63
N ILE A 148 -10.55 20.87 17.59
CA ILE A 148 -11.07 20.94 16.24
C ILE A 148 -10.00 20.42 15.27
N LYS A 149 -10.36 19.45 14.43
CA LYS A 149 -9.46 18.87 13.43
C LYS A 149 -9.48 19.61 12.11
N TYR A 150 -8.32 19.94 11.58
CA TYR A 150 -8.12 20.55 10.27
C TYR A 150 -7.26 19.67 9.35
N THR A 151 -7.50 19.73 8.05
CA THR A 151 -6.64 19.15 7.00
C THR A 151 -6.38 20.22 5.96
N ASP A 152 -5.15 20.72 5.94
CA ASP A 152 -4.65 21.67 4.92
C ASP A 152 -5.53 22.92 4.82
N GLY A 153 -5.73 23.57 5.97
CA GLY A 153 -6.54 24.77 6.11
C GLY A 153 -8.05 24.51 6.17
N ARG A 154 -8.51 23.31 5.81
CA ARG A 154 -9.94 22.97 5.79
C ARG A 154 -10.37 22.33 7.10
N LEU A 155 -11.53 22.73 7.58
CA LEU A 155 -12.15 22.15 8.76
C LEU A 155 -12.74 20.78 8.42
N ASN A 156 -12.35 19.74 9.15
CA ASN A 156 -12.82 18.38 8.90
C ASN A 156 -14.25 18.16 9.41
N ASP A 157 -14.96 17.25 8.74
CA ASP A 157 -16.21 16.70 9.24
C ASP A 157 -15.96 16.00 10.58
N GLN A 158 -16.66 16.44 11.62
CA GLN A 158 -16.47 15.94 12.98
C GLN A 158 -17.61 16.38 13.90
N ASN A 159 -17.83 15.64 14.97
CA ASN A 159 -18.59 16.16 16.10
C ASN A 159 -17.68 17.01 16.98
N VAL A 160 -18.13 18.22 17.30
CA VAL A 160 -17.41 19.13 18.19
C VAL A 160 -18.18 19.23 19.50
N SER A 161 -17.43 19.20 20.61
CA SER A 161 -17.95 19.47 21.96
C SER A 161 -17.16 20.62 22.56
N ILE A 162 -17.85 21.60 23.12
CA ILE A 162 -17.25 22.72 23.84
C ILE A 162 -17.56 22.60 25.32
N ARG A 163 -16.54 22.87 26.14
CA ARG A 163 -16.63 22.84 27.60
C ARG A 163 -16.38 24.23 28.20
N ASP A 164 -16.95 24.49 29.37
CA ASP A 164 -16.67 25.69 30.15
C ASP A 164 -15.29 25.62 30.84
N GLU A 165 -14.96 26.67 31.60
CA GLU A 165 -13.72 26.73 32.39
C GLU A 165 -13.61 25.62 33.45
N LYS A 166 -14.71 24.98 33.85
CA LYS A 166 -14.75 23.88 34.82
C LYS A 166 -14.69 22.50 34.14
N GLY A 167 -14.72 22.43 32.80
CA GLY A 167 -14.74 21.20 32.01
C GLY A 167 -16.15 20.66 31.74
N LYS A 168 -17.19 21.42 32.10
CA LYS A 168 -18.59 21.04 31.92
C LYS A 168 -19.00 21.28 30.47
N LEU A 169 -19.71 20.32 29.87
CA LEU A 169 -20.19 20.45 28.50
C LEU A 169 -21.18 21.63 28.41
N ILE A 170 -20.95 22.54 27.47
CA ILE A 170 -21.83 23.70 27.20
C ILE A 170 -22.54 23.60 25.86
N MET A 171 -21.91 22.97 24.87
CA MET A 171 -22.57 22.68 23.60
C MET A 171 -21.88 21.52 22.88
N GLU A 172 -22.61 20.85 22.01
CA GLU A 172 -22.03 19.93 21.03
C GLU A 172 -22.87 19.80 19.77
N GLY A 173 -22.24 19.42 18.67
CA GLY A 173 -22.92 19.08 17.44
C GLY A 173 -21.97 18.78 16.28
N PRO A 174 -22.51 18.35 15.13
CA PRO A 174 -21.74 18.06 13.93
C PRO A 174 -21.27 19.30 13.20
N ILE A 175 -20.08 19.19 12.61
CA ILE A 175 -19.58 20.04 11.53
C ILE A 175 -19.47 19.17 10.28
N VAL A 176 -20.00 19.64 9.16
CA VAL A 176 -19.97 18.96 7.85
C VAL A 176 -19.63 19.98 6.76
N ASN A 177 -18.68 19.64 5.90
CA ASN A 177 -18.15 20.51 4.83
C ASN A 177 -17.63 21.86 5.35
N GLY A 178 -17.13 21.89 6.59
CA GLY A 178 -16.65 23.11 7.24
C GLY A 178 -17.73 24.02 7.81
N PHE A 179 -18.99 23.61 7.79
CA PHE A 179 -20.12 24.36 8.37
C PHE A 179 -20.75 23.60 9.54
N VAL A 180 -21.33 24.34 10.50
CA VAL A 180 -22.21 23.72 11.48
C VAL A 180 -23.38 23.04 10.77
N HIS A 181 -23.66 21.80 11.17
CA HIS A 181 -24.65 20.96 10.50
C HIS A 181 -25.40 20.08 11.49
N GLY A 182 -26.60 19.65 11.12
CA GLY A 182 -27.40 18.73 11.92
C GLY A 182 -27.83 19.34 13.26
N LEU A 183 -28.11 18.48 14.24
CA LEU A 183 -28.62 18.91 15.53
C LEU A 183 -27.48 19.30 16.48
N TRP A 184 -27.50 20.55 16.93
CA TRP A 184 -26.65 21.06 17.99
C TRP A 184 -27.43 21.16 19.29
N THR A 185 -26.81 20.72 20.38
CA THR A 185 -27.42 20.76 21.72
C THR A 185 -26.59 21.66 22.63
N PHE A 186 -27.28 22.56 23.32
CA PHE A 186 -26.73 23.47 24.32
C PHE A 186 -27.15 23.03 25.71
N TYR A 187 -26.20 23.14 26.63
CA TYR A 187 -26.33 22.66 27.98
C TYR A 187 -26.19 23.83 28.95
N ASP A 188 -27.16 23.95 29.85
CA ASP A 188 -27.00 24.75 31.07
C ASP A 188 -26.95 23.83 32.26
N GLU A 189 -25.95 24.08 33.09
CA GLU A 189 -25.57 23.20 34.17
C GLU A 189 -25.55 21.69 33.82
N GLY A 190 -25.20 21.34 32.58
CA GLY A 190 -25.05 19.95 32.13
C GLY A 190 -26.38 19.29 31.80
N LYS A 191 -27.49 20.03 31.91
CA LYS A 191 -28.80 19.66 31.43
C LYS A 191 -28.99 20.27 30.03
N PRO A 192 -29.45 19.50 29.03
CA PRO A 192 -29.75 20.06 27.72
C PRO A 192 -30.95 21.00 27.85
N MET A 193 -30.78 22.23 27.40
CA MET A 193 -31.76 23.31 27.51
C MET A 193 -32.24 23.83 26.15
N LEU A 194 -31.39 23.76 25.12
CA LEU A 194 -31.65 24.32 23.81
C LEU A 194 -31.09 23.38 22.75
N ARG A 195 -31.85 23.24 21.67
CA ARG A 195 -31.50 22.49 20.47
C ARG A 195 -31.69 23.37 19.25
N ILE A 196 -30.74 23.31 18.35
CA ILE A 196 -30.79 24.05 17.09
C ILE A 196 -30.42 23.10 15.97
N SER A 197 -31.31 22.99 14.98
CA SER A 197 -31.06 22.23 13.75
C SER A 197 -30.40 23.13 12.72
N TYR A 198 -29.31 22.64 12.11
CA TYR A 198 -28.59 23.34 11.05
C TYR A 198 -28.65 22.58 9.73
N ARG A 199 -28.80 23.33 8.64
CA ARG A 199 -28.60 22.86 7.27
C ARG A 199 -27.70 23.85 6.54
N GLU A 200 -26.57 23.37 6.03
CA GLU A 200 -25.62 24.19 5.27
C GLU A 200 -25.16 25.48 5.98
N GLY A 201 -25.01 25.43 7.32
CA GLY A 201 -24.61 26.58 8.13
C GLY A 201 -25.76 27.50 8.58
N GLU A 202 -26.97 27.27 8.09
CA GLU A 202 -28.16 28.04 8.46
C GLU A 202 -29.01 27.30 9.49
N THR A 203 -29.61 28.03 10.43
CA THR A 203 -30.53 27.47 11.42
C THR A 203 -31.89 27.21 10.79
N THR A 204 -32.44 26.02 10.97
CA THR A 204 -33.77 25.66 10.45
C THR A 204 -34.83 25.60 11.54
N GLU A 205 -34.48 25.11 12.72
CA GLU A 205 -35.43 24.88 13.83
C GLU A 205 -34.73 25.12 15.17
N TRP A 206 -35.48 25.67 16.12
CA TRP A 206 -35.03 25.94 17.48
C TRP A 206 -36.01 25.32 18.47
N GLU A 207 -35.51 24.51 19.39
CA GLU A 207 -36.30 23.90 20.45
C GLU A 207 -35.70 24.20 21.82
N VAL A 208 -36.52 24.60 22.77
CA VAL A 208 -36.12 24.80 24.17
C VAL A 208 -36.80 23.79 25.08
N ARG A 209 -36.16 23.56 26.22
CA ARG A 209 -36.67 22.68 27.26
C ARG A 209 -36.35 23.25 28.63
N GLU A 210 -37.39 23.55 29.38
CA GLU A 210 -37.27 24.00 30.77
C GLU A 210 -37.17 22.80 31.71
N ASP A 211 -36.08 22.77 32.47
CA ASP A 211 -35.83 21.89 33.63
C ASP A 211 -36.32 20.42 33.50
N GLY A 212 -36.04 19.79 32.36
CA GLY A 212 -36.37 18.38 32.12
C GLY A 212 -37.76 18.12 31.55
N GLY A 213 -38.53 19.16 31.21
CA GLY A 213 -39.80 19.07 30.50
C GLY A 213 -39.70 18.51 29.07
N ALA A 214 -40.78 18.62 28.29
CA ALA A 214 -40.75 18.27 26.87
C ALA A 214 -40.04 19.36 26.05
N TRP A 215 -39.40 18.96 24.94
CA TRP A 215 -38.92 19.92 23.94
C TRP A 215 -40.12 20.65 23.33
N ARG A 216 -40.02 21.97 23.23
CA ARG A 216 -41.01 22.81 22.56
C ARG A 216 -40.30 23.78 21.60
N PRO A 217 -40.95 24.18 20.50
CA PRO A 217 -40.44 25.26 19.67
C PRO A 217 -40.21 26.55 20.47
N VAL A 218 -39.17 27.28 20.09
CA VAL A 218 -38.88 28.62 20.61
C VAL A 218 -39.92 29.62 20.12
N THR A 219 -40.38 30.50 21.01
CA THR A 219 -41.28 31.60 20.66
C THR A 219 -40.51 32.77 20.03
N GLU A 220 -41.20 33.66 19.31
CA GLU A 220 -40.54 34.79 18.62
C GLU A 220 -39.76 35.72 19.57
N GLU A 221 -40.28 35.93 20.79
CA GLU A 221 -39.61 36.73 21.84
C GLU A 221 -38.33 36.06 22.35
N GLU A 222 -38.36 34.74 22.56
CA GLU A 222 -37.20 33.96 22.99
C GLU A 222 -36.13 33.89 21.89
N LEU A 223 -36.55 33.80 20.61
CA LEU A 223 -35.64 33.70 19.47
C LEU A 223 -34.72 34.92 19.39
N GLY A 224 -35.25 36.14 19.58
CA GLY A 224 -34.44 37.36 19.54
C GLY A 224 -33.36 37.43 20.63
N VAL A 225 -33.62 36.87 21.82
CA VAL A 225 -32.63 36.78 22.90
C VAL A 225 -31.58 35.71 22.57
N LEU A 226 -32.04 34.55 22.10
CA LEU A 226 -31.19 33.40 21.82
C LEU A 226 -30.27 33.62 20.61
N GLU A 227 -30.71 34.31 19.56
CA GLU A 227 -29.87 34.64 18.40
C GLU A 227 -28.68 35.52 18.78
N ASN A 228 -28.90 36.50 19.67
CA ASN A 228 -27.83 37.38 20.15
C ASN A 228 -26.80 36.61 20.98
N MET A 229 -27.25 35.71 21.87
CA MET A 229 -26.37 34.82 22.62
C MET A 229 -25.60 33.88 21.69
N PHE A 230 -26.28 33.29 20.70
CA PHE A 230 -25.69 32.34 19.77
C PHE A 230 -24.62 32.98 18.89
N ARG A 231 -24.84 34.20 18.40
CA ARG A 231 -23.84 34.94 17.62
C ARG A 231 -22.52 35.14 18.39
N ALA A 232 -22.59 35.44 19.68
CA ALA A 232 -21.41 35.60 20.54
C ALA A 232 -20.66 34.29 20.80
N VAL A 233 -21.38 33.16 20.77
CA VAL A 233 -20.78 31.83 20.91
C VAL A 233 -20.15 31.36 19.60
N MET A 234 -20.82 31.61 18.47
CA MET A 234 -20.33 31.20 17.15
C MET A 234 -19.15 32.01 16.65
N SER A 235 -18.98 33.26 17.08
CA SER A 235 -17.78 34.03 16.79
C SER A 235 -16.49 33.36 17.31
N LEU A 236 -16.59 32.44 18.27
CA LEU A 236 -15.44 31.64 18.73
C LEU A 236 -15.00 30.57 17.71
N PHE A 237 -15.91 30.12 16.84
CA PHE A 237 -15.60 29.24 15.71
C PHE A 237 -15.20 30.05 14.47
N VAL A 238 -15.77 31.24 14.34
CA VAL A 238 -15.61 32.18 13.23
C VAL A 238 -14.78 33.37 13.70
N GLU A 239 -13.58 33.15 14.24
CA GLU A 239 -12.61 34.24 14.25
C GLU A 239 -12.09 34.46 12.82
N PRO A 240 -12.14 35.69 12.28
CA PRO A 240 -11.72 36.05 10.93
C PRO A 240 -10.19 36.08 10.75
N GLY A 241 -9.44 35.33 11.55
CA GLY A 241 -7.98 35.43 11.64
C GLY A 241 -7.19 34.54 10.67
N LEU A 242 -7.84 33.59 9.99
CA LEU A 242 -7.23 32.76 8.95
C LEU A 242 -8.29 32.36 7.91
N ALA A 243 -9.03 33.34 7.38
CA ALA A 243 -9.40 33.24 5.98
C ALA A 243 -8.08 33.18 5.18
N PRO A 244 -7.99 32.46 4.04
CA PRO A 244 -6.94 32.80 3.09
C PRO A 244 -7.01 34.33 2.90
N LEU A 245 -5.86 35.01 2.97
CA LEU A 245 -5.76 36.37 2.43
C LEU A 245 -6.15 36.21 0.96
N ASN A 246 -7.42 36.45 0.63
CA ASN A 246 -7.83 36.58 -0.74
C ASN A 246 -7.03 37.77 -1.26
N GLU A 247 -6.22 37.56 -2.29
CA GLU A 247 -5.36 38.58 -2.91
C GLU A 247 -6.17 39.68 -3.63
N ASP A 248 -7.50 39.67 -3.52
CA ASP A 248 -8.39 40.67 -4.12
C ASP A 248 -9.25 41.34 -3.04
N ASN A 249 -8.69 42.37 -2.39
CA ASN A 249 -9.39 43.55 -1.86
C ASN A 249 -8.41 44.65 -1.46
#